data_AF-A0A3S0EFK6-F1
#
_entry.id   AF-A0A3S0EFK6-F1
#
_cell.length_a   1.000
_cell.length_b   1.000
_cell.length_c   1.000
_cell.angle_alpha   90.00
_cell.angle_beta   90.00
_cell.angle_gamma   90.00
#
_symmetry.space_group_name_H-M   'P 1'
#
loop_
_entity.id
_entity.type
_entity.pdbx_description
1 polymer ?
#
loop_
_entity_poly.entity_id
_entity_poly.type
_entity_poly.pdbx_seq_one_letter_code
_entity_poly.pdbx_strand_id
1 'polypeptide(L)' 'MDASELQAIGDALMRLVTPGVTPKELVKAVRKEHPGVKKKDIARAAFHAIIANADHDPGKSRNLQAFALAERTQQSE' A
#
# COMPACT_ATOMS: atom_id res chain seq x y z
N MET A 1 9.81 -12.48 -0.43
CA MET A 1 8.74 -11.80 -1.18
C MET A 1 9.38 -11.31 -2.44
N ASP A 2 8.93 -11.87 -3.55
CA ASP A 2 9.56 -11.69 -4.85
C ASP A 2 8.82 -10.59 -5.64
N ALA A 3 9.40 -10.11 -6.73
CA ALA A 3 8.88 -8.94 -7.45
C ALA A 3 7.41 -9.09 -7.91
N SER A 4 7.00 -10.29 -8.34
CA SER A 4 5.62 -10.58 -8.72
C SER A 4 4.64 -10.50 -7.55
N GLU A 5 5.09 -10.90 -6.36
CA GLU A 5 4.28 -10.88 -5.13
C GLU A 5 4.13 -9.43 -4.62
N LEU A 6 5.20 -8.63 -4.74
CA LEU A 6 5.20 -7.19 -4.49
C LEU A 6 4.24 -6.43 -5.42
N GLN A 7 4.24 -6.78 -6.71
CA GLN A 7 3.34 -6.20 -7.70
C GLN A 7 1.89 -6.55 -7.39
N ALA A 8 1.58 -7.82 -7.13
CA ALA A 8 0.22 -8.27 -6.84
C ALA A 8 -0.39 -7.56 -5.61
N ILE A 9 0.38 -7.40 -4.53
CA ILE A 9 -0.06 -6.64 -3.35
C ILE A 9 -0.23 -5.16 -3.69
N GLY A 10 0.65 -4.59 -4.51
CA GLY A 10 0.57 -3.21 -4.98
C GLY A 10 -0.69 -2.94 -5.80
N ASP A 11 -1.04 -3.84 -6.70
CA ASP A 11 -2.26 -3.75 -7.53
C ASP A 11 -3.53 -3.88 -6.67
N ALA A 12 -3.51 -4.79 -5.69
CA ALA A 12 -4.59 -4.90 -4.70
C ALA A 12 -4.75 -3.60 -3.89
N LEU A 13 -3.64 -3.01 -3.42
CA LEU A 13 -3.65 -1.72 -2.72
C LEU A 13 -4.26 -0.61 -3.58
N MET A 14 -3.88 -0.51 -4.86
CA MET A 14 -4.40 0.49 -5.80
C MET A 14 -5.90 0.34 -6.06
N ARG A 15 -6.44 -0.88 -6.04
CA ARG A 15 -7.88 -1.15 -6.18
C ARG A 15 -8.66 -0.88 -4.89
N LEU A 16 -8.07 -1.19 -3.74
CA LEU A 16 -8.72 -1.11 -2.43
C LEU A 16 -8.65 0.29 -1.80
N VAL A 17 -7.69 1.13 -2.23
CA VAL A 17 -7.55 2.49 -1.71
C VAL A 17 -8.61 3.41 -2.32
N THR A 18 -9.64 3.71 -1.54
CA THR A 18 -10.70 4.68 -1.87
C THR A 18 -10.70 5.84 -0.87
N PRO A 19 -11.25 7.01 -1.23
CA PRO A 19 -11.46 8.09 -0.25
C PRO A 19 -12.23 7.57 0.97
N GLY A 20 -11.74 7.88 2.18
CA GLY A 20 -12.38 7.49 3.44
C GLY A 20 -11.96 6.12 4.00
N VAL A 21 -11.22 5.29 3.28
CA VAL A 21 -10.63 4.06 3.83
C VAL A 21 -9.49 4.41 4.79
N THR A 22 -9.52 3.84 5.99
CA THR A 22 -8.44 4.00 6.96
C THR A 22 -7.27 3.04 6.68
N PRO A 23 -6.05 3.37 7.15
CA PRO A 23 -4.90 2.48 7.02
C PRO A 23 -5.14 1.06 7.54
N LYS A 24 -5.85 0.95 8.67
CA LYS A 24 -6.18 -0.32 9.32
C LYS A 24 -7.14 -1.17 8.49
N GLU A 25 -8.14 -0.54 7.87
CA GLU A 25 -9.08 -1.20 6.98
C GLU A 25 -8.39 -1.66 5.70
N LEU A 26 -7.49 -0.84 5.15
CA LEU A 26 -6.72 -1.20 3.95
C LEU A 26 -5.83 -2.41 4.21
N VAL A 27 -5.08 -2.43 5.32
CA VAL A 27 -4.28 -3.59 5.72
C VAL A 27 -5.14 -4.84 5.93
N LYS A 28 -6.32 -4.69 6.53
CA LYS A 28 -7.26 -5.80 6.73
C LYS A 28 -7.79 -6.33 5.39
N ALA A 29 -8.10 -5.44 4.45
CA ALA A 29 -8.58 -5.81 3.12
C ALA A 29 -7.50 -6.53 2.31
N VAL A 30 -6.27 -6.01 2.29
CA VAL A 30 -5.13 -6.67 1.62
C VAL A 30 -4.86 -8.05 2.19
N ARG A 31 -4.93 -8.23 3.51
CA ARG A 31 -4.73 -9.54 4.15
C ARG A 31 -5.84 -10.55 3.87
N LYS A 32 -7.04 -10.11 3.49
CA LYS A 32 -8.11 -11.01 3.03
C LYS A 32 -7.77 -11.61 1.67
N GLU A 33 -7.16 -10.83 0.79
CA GLU A 33 -6.78 -11.26 -0.57
C GLU A 33 -5.42 -11.94 -0.62
N HIS A 34 -4.50 -11.55 0.29
CA HIS A 34 -3.15 -12.10 0.43
C HIS A 34 -2.93 -12.59 1.87
N PRO A 35 -3.42 -13.79 2.22
CA PRO A 35 -3.25 -14.35 3.56
C PRO A 35 -1.76 -14.50 3.91
N GLY A 36 -1.38 -14.13 5.14
CA GLY A 36 -0.01 -14.30 5.63
C GLY A 36 0.95 -13.14 5.31
N VAL A 37 0.53 -12.15 4.53
CA VAL A 37 1.33 -10.95 4.26
C VAL A 37 1.55 -10.13 5.55
N LYS A 38 2.83 -9.80 5.81
CA LYS A 38 3.23 -9.00 6.98
C LYS A 38 3.00 -7.52 6.69
N LYS A 39 2.78 -6.73 7.76
CA LYS A 39 2.51 -5.29 7.64
C LYS A 39 3.61 -4.54 6.85
N LYS A 40 4.88 -4.91 7.09
CA LYS A 40 6.05 -4.35 6.39
C LYS A 40 6.04 -4.62 4.88
N ASP A 41 5.50 -5.76 4.46
CA ASP A 41 5.45 -6.15 3.05
C ASP A 41 4.34 -5.38 2.33
N ILE A 42 3.22 -5.10 3.01
CA ILE A 42 2.15 -4.20 2.53
C ILE A 42 2.69 -2.79 2.35
N ALA A 43 3.41 -2.26 3.33
CA ALA A 43 3.99 -0.91 3.23
C ALA A 43 4.99 -0.84 2.06
N ARG A 44 5.84 -1.87 1.89
CA ARG A 44 6.78 -1.96 0.76
C ARG A 44 6.05 -2.00 -0.58
N ALA A 45 4.96 -2.77 -0.68
CA ALA A 45 4.12 -2.84 -1.88
C ALA A 45 3.40 -1.53 -2.18
N ALA A 46 2.96 -0.80 -1.15
CA ALA A 46 2.38 0.54 -1.31
C ALA A 46 3.39 1.52 -1.93
N PHE A 47 4.62 1.57 -1.41
CA PHE A 47 5.68 2.40 -1.98
C PHE A 47 6.02 2.00 -3.42
N HIS A 48 6.11 0.69 -3.67
CA HIS A 48 6.36 0.18 -5.02
C HIS A 48 5.25 0.63 -5.99
N ALA A 49 3.98 0.49 -5.60
CA ALA A 49 2.84 0.90 -6.40
C ALA A 49 2.83 2.42 -6.67
N ILE A 50 3.20 3.26 -5.70
CA ILE A 50 3.36 4.70 -5.92
C ILE A 50 4.39 4.97 -7.00
N ILE A 51 5.59 4.39 -6.87
CA ILE A 51 6.69 4.64 -7.80
C ILE A 51 6.33 4.15 -9.21
N ALA A 52 5.72 2.96 -9.31
CA ALA A 52 5.29 2.39 -10.58
C ALA A 52 4.14 3.17 -11.24
N ASN A 53 3.29 3.85 -10.47
CA ASN A 53 2.15 4.63 -10.97
C ASN A 53 2.37 6.15 -10.94
N ALA A 54 3.54 6.62 -10.53
CA ALA A 54 3.85 8.04 -10.37
C ALA A 54 3.68 8.82 -11.68
N ASP A 55 3.96 8.17 -12.81
CA ASP A 55 3.82 8.75 -14.15
C ASP A 55 2.41 8.58 -14.74
N HIS A 56 1.53 7.77 -14.13
CA HIS A 56 0.21 7.42 -14.66
C HIS A 56 -0.96 8.09 -13.91
N ASP A 57 -0.84 8.35 -12.61
CA ASP A 57 -1.91 8.99 -11.82
C ASP A 57 -1.33 9.76 -10.62
N PRO A 58 -1.07 11.08 -10.77
CA PRO A 58 -0.46 11.90 -9.73
C PRO A 58 -1.36 12.07 -8.49
N GLY A 59 -2.70 11.92 -8.63
CA GLY A 59 -3.64 12.04 -7.52
C GLY A 59 -3.56 10.84 -6.56
N LYS A 60 -3.57 9.61 -7.10
CA LYS A 60 -3.43 8.38 -6.30
C LYS A 60 -2.05 8.26 -5.66
N SER A 61 -1.00 8.64 -6.38
CA SER A 61 0.37 8.63 -5.90
C SER A 61 0.56 9.51 -4.65
N ARG A 62 -0.11 10.67 -4.61
CA ARG A 62 -0.06 11.60 -3.48
C ARG A 62 -0.76 11.05 -2.23
N ASN A 63 -1.91 10.40 -2.40
CA ASN A 63 -2.66 9.79 -1.30
C ASN A 63 -1.89 8.61 -0.68
N LEU A 64 -1.29 7.78 -1.53
CA LEU A 64 -0.45 6.66 -1.08
C LEU A 64 0.85 7.14 -0.41
N GLN A 65 1.45 8.23 -0.88
CA GLN A 65 2.63 8.83 -0.23
C GLN A 65 2.30 9.31 1.19
N ALA A 66 1.13 9.93 1.38
CA ALA A 66 0.65 10.33 2.71
C ALA A 66 0.45 9.13 3.65
N PHE A 67 -0.17 8.04 3.14
CA PHE A 67 -0.31 6.79 3.89
C PHE A 67 1.05 6.22 4.31
N ALA A 68 2.00 6.19 3.39
CA ALA A 68 3.29 5.56 3.61
C ALA A 68 4.19 6.36 4.58
N LEU A 69 4.05 7.69 4.60
CA LEU A 69 4.66 8.54 5.63
C LEU A 69 4.07 8.27 7.00
N ALA A 70 2.73 8.23 7.12
CA ALA A 70 2.06 7.99 8.40
C ALA A 70 2.46 6.64 9.04
N GLU A 71 2.57 5.59 8.22
CA GLU A 71 3.01 4.26 8.69
C GLU A 71 4.49 4.25 9.12
N ARG A 72 5.35 5.06 8.49
CA ARG A 72 6.77 5.17 8.87
C ARG A 72 6.97 5.88 10.20
N THR A 73 6.22 6.96 10.45
CA THR A 73 6.37 7.75 11.69
C THR A 73 5.87 6.99 12.93
N GLN A 74 4.90 6.09 12.75
CA GLN A 74 4.38 5.23 13.84
C GLN A 74 5.34 4.12 14.28
N GLN A 75 6.47 3.92 13.61
CA GLN A 75 7.50 2.94 14.02
C GLN A 75 8.62 3.55 14.87
N SER A 76 8.57 4.86 15.14
CA SER A 76 9.62 5.60 15.86
C SER A 76 9.28 5.95 17.31
N GLU A 77 8.21 5.40 17.88
CA GLU A 77 7.84 5.50 19.31
C GLU A 77 7.83 4.13 19.99
#